data_AF-A0A957SG67-F1
#
_entry.id   AF-A0A957SG67-F1
#
_cell.length_a   1.000
_cell.length_b   1.000
_cell.length_c   1.000
_cell.angle_alpha   90.00
_cell.angle_beta   90.00
_cell.angle_gamma   90.00
#
_symmetry.space_group_name_H-M   'P 1'
#
loop_
_entity.id
_entity.type
_entity.pdbx_description
1 polymer ?
#
loop_
_entity_poly.entity_id
_entity_poly.type
_entity_poly.pdbx_seq_one_letter_code
_entity_poly.pdbx_strand_id
1 'polypeptide(L)'
;MKLLWPWLLLLLILIPLLIAVYIWMLRRRRQFAVRYSSLSLIRAAQPERARWRQHLPFALFLLALATLTAAMARPVTQVTVPLSRTTIILALDISRSMCATDVDPNRLTVAQDAALAFI
;
A
#
# COMPACT_ATOMS: atom_id res chain seq x y z
N MET A 1 -10.53 -0.34 5.94
CA MET A 1 -9.07 -0.15 5.75
C MET A 1 -8.48 0.17 7.11
N LYS A 2 -7.36 -0.46 7.52
CA LYS A 2 -6.68 -0.17 8.79
C LYS A 2 -5.30 0.41 8.48
N LEU A 3 -4.86 1.40 9.25
CA LEU A 3 -3.48 1.90 9.20
C LEU A 3 -2.71 1.18 10.30
N LEU A 4 -1.60 0.53 9.93
CA LEU A 4 -0.81 -0.20 10.92
C LEU A 4 -0.05 0.77 11.82
N TRP A 5 0.45 1.88 11.26
CA TRP A 5 1.25 2.87 11.98
C TRP A 5 0.67 4.28 11.83
N PRO A 6 -0.48 4.57 12.47
CA PRO A 6 -1.19 5.84 12.29
C PRO A 6 -0.40 7.06 12.82
N TRP A 7 0.46 6.86 13.81
CA TRP A 7 1.27 7.93 14.41
C TRP A 7 2.27 8.54 13.43
N LEU A 8 2.69 7.82 12.38
CA LEU A 8 3.59 8.35 11.36
C LEU A 8 2.95 9.47 10.52
N LEU A 9 1.62 9.59 10.54
CA LEU A 9 0.95 10.74 9.92
C LEU A 9 1.29 12.06 10.61
N LEU A 10 1.83 12.05 11.82
CA LEU A 10 2.35 13.27 12.47
C LEU A 10 3.51 13.89 11.70
N LEU A 11 4.26 13.11 10.89
CA LEU A 11 5.28 13.67 10.00
C LEU A 11 4.70 14.65 8.96
N LEU A 12 3.40 14.59 8.70
CA LEU A 12 2.73 15.55 7.81
C LEU A 12 2.81 16.99 8.35
N ILE A 13 3.01 17.17 9.67
CA ILE A 13 3.26 18.49 10.30
C ILE A 13 4.58 19.12 9.80
N LEU A 14 5.51 18.32 9.28
CA LEU A 14 6.75 18.83 8.69
C LEU A 14 6.47 19.64 7.41
N ILE A 15 5.37 19.37 6.70
CA ILE A 15 5.00 20.08 5.47
C ILE A 15 4.71 21.57 5.73
N PRO A 16 3.79 21.97 6.63
CA PRO A 16 3.57 23.38 6.94
C PRO A 16 4.82 24.04 7.52
N LEU A 17 5.64 23.32 8.30
CA LEU A 17 6.92 23.85 8.80
C LEU A 17 7.87 24.20 7.64
N LEU A 18 8.04 23.30 6.67
CA LEU A 18 8.88 23.52 5.50
C LEU A 18 8.36 24.68 4.63
N ILE A 19 7.04 24.78 4.46
CA ILE A 19 6.41 25.92 3.77
C ILE A 19 6.73 27.24 4.49
N ALA A 20 6.57 27.28 5.81
CA ALA A 20 6.86 28.48 6.61
C ALA A 20 8.34 28.90 6.50
N VAL A 21 9.27 27.94 6.60
CA VAL A 21 10.71 28.20 6.42
C VAL A 21 11.01 28.68 5.01
N TYR A 22 10.40 28.07 3.98
CA TYR A 22 10.55 28.48 2.59
C TYR A 22 10.09 29.93 2.36
N ILE A 23 8.91 30.29 2.87
CA ILE A 23 8.38 31.66 2.79
C ILE A 23 9.29 32.64 3.56
N TRP A 24 9.75 32.27 4.75
CA TRP A 24 10.67 33.09 5.55
C TRP A 24 11.99 33.35 4.80
N MET A 25 12.57 32.31 4.20
CA MET A 25 13.80 32.42 3.40
C MET A 25 13.59 33.28 2.16
N LEU A 26 12.43 33.17 1.49
CA LEU A 26 12.08 33.99 0.32
C LEU A 26 11.90 35.47 0.70
N ARG A 27 11.27 35.74 1.85
CA ARG A 27 11.11 37.11 2.40
C ARG A 27 12.46 37.72 2.78
N ARG A 28 13.33 36.95 3.44
CA ARG A 28 14.68 37.38 3.84
C ARG A 28 15.54 37.71 2.62
N ARG A 29 15.53 36.85 1.59
CA ARG A 29 16.26 37.11 0.32
C ARG A 29 15.81 38.40 -0.37
N ARG A 30 14.52 38.75 -0.32
CA ARG A 30 14.03 40.02 -0.85
C ARG A 30 14.63 41.22 -0.12
N GLN A 31 14.72 41.19 1.21
CA GLN A 31 15.29 42.28 2.00
C GLN A 31 16.78 42.51 1.73
N PHE A 32 17.57 41.44 1.56
CA PHE A 32 18.98 41.55 1.18
C PHE A 32 19.18 42.04 -0.27
N ALA A 33 18.28 41.67 -1.19
CA ALA A 33 18.34 42.13 -2.58
C ALA A 33 18.05 43.64 -2.76
N VAL A 34 17.34 44.28 -1.83
CA VAL A 34 17.12 45.75 -1.87
C VAL A 34 18.40 46.52 -1.50
N ARG A 35 19.35 45.92 -0.76
CA ARG A 35 20.62 46.56 -0.37
C ARG A 35 21.68 46.60 -1.47
N TYR A 36 21.51 45.82 -2.55
CA TYR A 36 22.41 45.84 -3.70
C TYR A 36 21.68 46.48 -4.89
N SER A 37 21.93 47.78 -5.11
CA SER A 37 21.35 48.61 -6.17
C SER A 37 21.70 48.18 -7.62
N SER A 38 22.44 47.08 -7.80
CA SER A 38 22.84 46.54 -9.11
C SER A 38 21.92 45.44 -9.67
N LEU A 39 20.86 45.03 -8.94
CA LEU A 39 19.90 44.01 -9.40
C LEU A 39 18.70 44.58 -10.19
N SER A 40 18.52 45.91 -10.21
CA SER A 40 17.48 46.57 -11.01
C SER A 40 17.72 46.44 -12.52
N LEU A 41 18.99 46.45 -12.95
CA LEU A 41 19.38 46.28 -14.36
C LEU A 41 19.17 44.84 -14.87
N ILE A 42 19.34 43.82 -14.01
CA ILE A 42 19.08 42.41 -14.37
C ILE A 42 17.58 42.10 -14.36
N ARG A 43 16.80 42.78 -13.50
CA ARG A 43 15.33 42.63 -13.45
C ARG A 43 14.63 43.24 -14.66
N ALA A 44 15.20 44.27 -15.30
CA ALA A 44 14.71 44.82 -16.56
C ALA A 44 14.92 43.89 -17.77
N ALA A 45 15.86 42.95 -17.67
CA ALA A 45 16.21 42.00 -18.74
C ALA A 45 15.65 40.57 -18.54
N GLN A 46 15.02 40.28 -17.38
CA GLN A 46 14.32 39.01 -17.22
C GLN A 46 12.92 39.11 -17.81
N PRO A 47 12.55 38.24 -18.77
CA PRO A 47 11.16 38.08 -19.14
C PRO A 47 10.36 37.75 -17.88
N GLU A 48 9.06 38.06 -17.87
CA GLU A 48 8.02 37.51 -16.98
C GLU A 48 7.92 35.95 -17.08
N ARG A 49 9.04 35.25 -17.28
CA ARG A 49 9.14 33.79 -17.32
C ARG A 49 8.87 33.24 -15.93
N ALA A 50 7.57 33.03 -15.72
CA ALA A 50 6.92 32.14 -14.80
C ALA A 50 7.63 31.98 -13.47
N ARG A 51 7.42 32.94 -12.57
CA ARG A 51 7.64 32.78 -11.11
C ARG A 51 7.14 31.41 -10.59
N TRP A 52 6.10 30.85 -11.20
CA TRP A 52 5.59 29.51 -10.90
C TRP A 52 6.60 28.38 -11.12
N ARG A 53 7.44 28.45 -12.17
CA ARG A 53 8.49 27.44 -12.43
C ARG A 53 9.55 27.41 -11.32
N GLN A 54 9.73 28.49 -10.58
CA GLN A 54 10.65 28.55 -9.42
C GLN A 54 10.09 27.80 -8.20
N HIS A 55 8.76 27.67 -8.10
CA HIS A 55 8.10 26.95 -7.01
C HIS A 55 7.82 25.48 -7.35
N LEU A 56 7.88 25.11 -8.63
CA LEU A 56 7.59 23.75 -9.10
C LEU A 56 8.45 22.66 -8.41
N PRO A 57 9.79 22.79 -8.28
CA PRO A 57 10.59 21.78 -7.61
C PRO A 57 10.24 21.62 -6.12
N PHE A 58 9.94 22.74 -5.44
CA PHE A 58 9.54 22.74 -4.03
C PHE A 58 8.17 22.10 -3.84
N ALA A 59 7.21 22.40 -4.71
CA ALA A 59 5.89 21.78 -4.69
C ALA A 59 5.97 20.26 -4.93
N LEU A 60 6.78 19.83 -5.91
CA LEU A 60 7.01 18.40 -6.17
C LEU A 60 7.67 17.70 -4.98
N PHE A 61 8.63 18.35 -4.31
CA PHE A 61 9.25 17.82 -3.11
C PHE A 61 8.25 17.62 -1.96
N LEU A 62 7.38 18.61 -1.73
CA LEU A 62 6.34 18.49 -0.70
C LEU A 62 5.33 17.38 -1.03
N LEU A 63 4.96 17.25 -2.31
CA LEU A 63 4.08 16.19 -2.77
C LEU A 63 4.73 14.81 -2.55
N ALA A 64 6.00 14.66 -2.91
CA ALA A 64 6.76 13.43 -2.67
C ALA A 64 6.84 13.08 -1.18
N LEU A 65 7.05 14.09 -0.32
CA LEU A 65 7.06 13.88 1.13
C LEU A 65 5.69 13.48 1.68
N ALA A 66 4.61 14.08 1.17
CA ALA A 66 3.24 13.74 1.55
C ALA A 66 2.87 12.31 1.13
N THR A 67 3.23 11.89 -0.09
CA THR A 67 2.95 10.52 -0.56
C THR A 67 3.80 9.49 0.18
N LEU A 68 5.07 9.81 0.46
CA LEU A 68 5.95 8.96 1.26
C LEU A 68 5.40 8.74 2.68
N THR A 69 4.98 9.80 3.36
CA THR A 69 4.40 9.70 4.71
C THR A 69 3.09 8.91 4.73
N ALA A 70 2.23 9.11 3.73
CA ALA A 70 1.00 8.32 3.56
C ALA A 70 1.31 6.82 3.32
N ALA A 71 2.31 6.52 2.50
CA ALA A 71 2.74 5.14 2.25
C ALA A 71 3.35 4.49 3.51
N MET A 72 4.14 5.23 4.29
CA MET A 72 4.73 4.76 5.55
C MET A 72 3.69 4.43 6.61
N ALA A 73 2.54 5.12 6.62
CA ALA A 73 1.44 4.79 7.54
C ALA A 73 0.83 3.39 7.25
N ARG A 74 1.22 2.77 6.12
CA ARG A 74 0.98 1.38 5.74
C ARG A 74 -0.51 1.02 5.78
N PRO A 75 -1.31 1.59 4.88
CA PRO A 75 -2.73 1.27 4.77
C PRO A 75 -2.90 -0.17 4.30
N VAL A 76 -3.62 -0.97 5.09
CA VAL A 76 -3.94 -2.36 4.76
C VAL A 76 -5.44 -2.57 4.65
N THR A 77 -5.82 -3.41 3.69
CA THR A 77 -7.19 -3.90 3.52
C THR A 77 -7.20 -5.39 3.80
N GLN A 78 -8.10 -5.82 4.67
CA GLN A 78 -8.35 -7.24 4.88
C GLN A 78 -9.40 -7.64 3.85
N VAL A 79 -9.01 -8.56 2.97
CA VAL A 79 -9.92 -9.18 2.02
C VAL A 79 -10.11 -10.61 2.49
N THR A 80 -11.35 -10.96 2.82
CA THR A 80 -11.72 -12.34 3.13
C THR A 80 -11.75 -13.11 1.82
N VAL A 81 -10.70 -13.90 1.57
CA VAL A 81 -10.70 -14.86 0.48
C VAL A 81 -11.38 -16.13 0.99
N PRO A 82 -12.46 -16.61 0.35
CA PRO A 82 -13.06 -17.89 0.73
C PRO A 82 -12.03 -19.00 0.43
N LEU A 83 -11.45 -19.55 1.50
CA LEU A 83 -10.67 -20.78 1.40
C LEU A 83 -11.65 -21.95 1.41
N SER A 84 -11.91 -22.52 0.24
CA SER A 84 -12.68 -23.78 0.11
C SER A 84 -11.83 -24.95 0.61
N ARG A 85 -11.63 -25.07 1.93
CA ARG A 85 -11.07 -26.27 2.55
C ARG A 85 -12.23 -27.22 2.84
N THR A 86 -12.51 -28.11 1.90
CA THR A 86 -13.44 -29.22 2.12
C THR A 86 -12.65 -30.39 2.69
N THR A 87 -12.83 -30.67 3.98
CA THR A 87 -12.29 -31.89 4.60
C THR A 87 -13.32 -32.99 4.48
N ILE A 88 -13.00 -34.06 3.76
CA ILE A 88 -13.86 -35.24 3.62
C ILE A 88 -13.30 -36.34 4.51
N ILE A 89 -14.13 -36.87 5.40
CA ILE A 89 -13.79 -38.03 6.24
C ILE A 89 -14.56 -39.21 5.71
N LEU A 90 -13.84 -40.20 5.20
CA LEU A 90 -14.41 -41.47 4.76
C LEU A 90 -14.29 -42.49 5.89
N ALA A 91 -15.42 -43.07 6.30
CA ALA A 91 -15.47 -44.17 7.26
C ALA A 91 -15.99 -45.43 6.54
N LEU A 92 -15.19 -46.49 6.58
CA LEU A 92 -15.51 -47.80 5.98
C LEU A 92 -15.90 -48.77 7.10
N ASP A 93 -17.02 -49.48 6.91
CA ASP A 93 -17.40 -50.58 7.80
C ASP A 93 -16.51 -51.81 7.53
N ILE A 94 -16.07 -52.47 8.59
CA ILE A 94 -15.24 -53.69 8.58
C ILE A 94 -15.93 -54.86 9.28
N SER A 95 -17.24 -54.77 9.51
CA SER A 95 -18.04 -55.83 10.11
C SER A 95 -18.09 -57.09 9.22
N ARG A 96 -18.45 -58.24 9.82
CA ARG A 96 -18.47 -59.54 9.11
C ARG A 96 -19.42 -59.58 7.91
N SER A 97 -20.47 -58.76 7.87
CA SER A 97 -21.37 -58.65 6.71
C SER A 97 -20.67 -58.06 5.49
N MET A 98 -19.57 -57.32 5.67
CA MET A 98 -18.78 -56.77 4.58
C MET A 98 -17.93 -57.83 3.86
N CYS A 99 -17.79 -59.03 4.43
CA CYS A 99 -17.20 -60.20 3.76
C CYS A 99 -18.19 -60.93 2.83
N ALA A 100 -19.46 -60.48 2.74
CA ALA A 100 -20.42 -61.08 1.82
C ALA A 100 -20.00 -60.88 0.35
N THR A 101 -20.23 -61.90 -0.46
CA THR A 101 -19.85 -61.98 -1.88
C THR A 101 -21.05 -61.81 -2.81
N ASP A 102 -22.09 -61.12 -2.35
CA ASP A 102 -23.23 -60.74 -3.20
C ASP A 102 -22.85 -59.66 -4.23
N VAL A 103 -21.69 -59.02 -4.02
CA VAL A 103 -20.96 -58.25 -5.01
C VAL A 103 -19.56 -58.84 -5.12
N ASP A 104 -19.13 -59.23 -6.32
CA ASP A 104 -17.78 -59.74 -6.54
C ASP A 104 -16.73 -58.64 -6.35
N PRO A 105 -15.59 -58.90 -5.68
CA PRO A 105 -15.23 -60.15 -4.97
C PRO A 105 -15.79 -60.23 -3.54
N ASN A 106 -16.01 -59.10 -2.87
CA ASN A 106 -16.83 -58.94 -1.67
C ASN A 106 -17.11 -57.44 -1.44
N ARG A 107 -18.12 -57.12 -0.61
CA ARG A 107 -18.52 -55.73 -0.34
C ARG A 107 -17.39 -54.84 0.18
N LEU A 108 -16.49 -55.38 1.02
CA LEU A 108 -15.39 -54.63 1.59
C LEU A 108 -14.38 -54.20 0.52
N THR A 109 -13.98 -55.11 -0.35
CA THR A 109 -13.04 -54.82 -1.44
C THR A 109 -13.63 -53.77 -2.38
N VAL A 110 -14.90 -53.93 -2.76
CA VAL A 110 -15.60 -52.97 -3.64
C VAL A 110 -15.70 -51.59 -2.98
N ALA A 111 -15.95 -51.52 -1.67
CA ALA A 111 -15.99 -50.26 -0.94
C ALA A 111 -14.62 -49.56 -0.86
N GLN A 112 -13.53 -50.33 -0.74
CA GLN A 112 -12.16 -49.80 -0.80
C GLN A 112 -11.83 -49.27 -2.20
N ASP A 113 -12.18 -50.02 -3.25
CA ASP A 113 -11.94 -49.59 -4.63
C ASP A 113 -12.72 -48.32 -4.97
N ALA A 114 -13.99 -48.23 -4.54
CA ALA A 114 -14.80 -47.04 -4.70
C ALA A 114 -14.24 -45.83 -3.93
N ALA A 115 -13.74 -46.07 -2.71
CA ALA A 115 -13.07 -45.04 -1.92
C ALA A 115 -11.79 -44.53 -2.59
N LEU A 116 -10.99 -45.42 -3.16
CA LEU A 116 -9.77 -45.07 -3.91
C LEU A 116 -10.09 -44.35 -5.22
N ALA A 117 -11.19 -44.68 -5.89
CA ALA A 117 -11.63 -43.98 -7.09
C ALA A 117 -12.23 -42.58 -6.80
N PHE A 118 -12.72 -42.36 -5.58
CA PHE A 118 -13.29 -41.09 -5.14
C PHE A 118 -12.22 -40.04 -4.77
N ILE A 119 -11.05 -40.48 -4.30
CA ILE A 119 -9.90 -39.63 -3.92
C ILE A 119 -9.06 -39.30 -5.15
#